data_AF-A0A6I2SRR1-F1
#
_entry.id   AF-A0A6I2SRR1-F1
#
_cell.length_a   1.000
_cell.length_b   1.000
_cell.length_c   1.000
_cell.angle_alpha   90.00
_cell.angle_beta   90.00
_cell.angle_gamma   90.00
#
_symmetry.space_group_name_H-M   'P 1'
#
loop_
_entity.id
_entity.type
_entity.pdbx_description
1 polymer ?
#
loop_
_entity_poly.entity_id
_entity_poly.type
_entity_poly.pdbx_seq_one_letter_code
_entity_poly.pdbx_strand_id
1 'polypeptide(L)'
;MEKQELLKKTEEAFSPFETEHIIQFIKNLTFKSAMENPWVIGIFLLFFFYAVIKRSKPVLLFLFAAISIMLLIRFTLSGQEGNELTLSSTLPFAFGGLLIGGVLIYFTFIKGD
;
A
#
# COMPACT_ATOMS: atom_id res chain seq x y z
N MET A 1 -40.03 27.61 3.84
CA MET A 1 -38.87 27.91 2.97
C MET A 1 -37.58 27.27 3.51
N GLU A 2 -37.35 27.27 4.83
CA GLU A 2 -36.14 26.68 5.46
C GLU A 2 -35.91 25.17 5.18
N LYS A 3 -36.97 24.36 5.07
CA LYS A 3 -36.83 22.91 4.86
C LYS A 3 -36.21 22.54 3.50
N GLN A 4 -36.37 23.38 2.47
CA GLN A 4 -35.82 23.12 1.13
C GLN A 4 -34.34 23.49 1.03
N GLU A 5 -33.89 24.50 1.80
CA GLU A 5 -32.47 24.85 1.93
C GLU A 5 -31.67 23.77 2.66
N LEU A 6 -32.26 23.18 3.71
CA LEU A 6 -31.63 22.08 4.45
C LEU A 6 -31.49 20.82 3.59
N LEU A 7 -32.47 20.54 2.73
CA LEU A 7 -32.40 19.42 1.79
C LEU A 7 -31.27 19.63 0.77
N LYS A 8 -31.14 20.84 0.19
CA LYS A 8 -30.05 21.15 -0.75
C LYS A 8 -28.66 21.09 -0.12
N LYS A 9 -28.49 21.60 1.11
CA LYS A 9 -27.21 21.48 1.84
C LYS A 9 -26.86 20.04 2.17
N THR A 10 -27.87 19.22 2.45
CA THR A 10 -27.68 17.79 2.70
C THR A 10 -27.31 17.09 1.39
N GLU A 11 -27.99 17.41 0.30
CA GLU A 11 -27.68 16.89 -1.04
C GLU A 11 -26.26 17.26 -1.51
N GLU A 12 -25.82 18.52 -1.31
CA GLU A 12 -24.43 18.94 -1.60
C GLU A 12 -23.39 18.27 -0.68
N ALA A 13 -23.73 18.04 0.60
CA ALA A 13 -22.82 17.37 1.54
C ALA A 13 -22.73 15.85 1.31
N PHE A 14 -23.77 15.23 0.74
CA PHE A 14 -23.83 13.80 0.45
C PHE A 14 -23.53 13.45 -1.02
N SER A 15 -23.53 14.43 -1.93
CA SER A 15 -23.04 14.28 -3.31
C SER A 15 -21.64 13.65 -3.42
N PRO A 16 -20.63 13.96 -2.56
CA PRO A 16 -19.34 13.27 -2.60
C PRO A 16 -19.38 11.80 -2.14
N PHE A 17 -20.49 11.33 -1.55
CA PHE A 17 -20.71 9.93 -1.18
C PHE A 17 -21.50 9.15 -2.24
N GLU A 18 -21.79 9.77 -3.38
CA GLU A 18 -22.25 9.05 -4.56
C GLU A 18 -21.25 7.94 -4.86
N THR A 19 -21.78 6.73 -4.96
CA THR A 19 -20.99 5.48 -4.93
C THR A 19 -19.88 5.46 -5.98
N GLU A 20 -20.02 6.18 -7.08
CA GLU A 20 -18.97 6.41 -8.08
C GLU A 20 -17.75 7.15 -7.52
N HIS A 21 -17.95 8.22 -6.75
CA HIS A 21 -16.86 8.97 -6.13
C HIS A 21 -16.18 8.18 -5.02
N ILE A 22 -16.91 7.36 -4.26
CA ILE A 22 -16.31 6.44 -3.28
C ILE A 22 -15.48 5.37 -4.00
N ILE A 23 -15.98 4.79 -5.08
CA ILE A 23 -15.24 3.79 -5.86
C ILE A 23 -14.01 4.41 -6.53
N GLN A 24 -14.11 5.62 -7.08
CA GLN A 24 -12.97 6.35 -7.66
C GLN A 24 -11.97 6.79 -6.58
N PHE A 25 -12.44 7.23 -5.41
CA PHE A 25 -11.60 7.59 -4.28
C PHE A 25 -10.88 6.36 -3.72
N ILE A 26 -11.55 5.22 -3.57
CA ILE A 26 -10.91 3.95 -3.21
C ILE A 26 -9.89 3.56 -4.28
N LYS A 27 -10.25 3.61 -5.57
CA LYS A 27 -9.31 3.31 -6.67
C LYS A 27 -8.08 4.23 -6.69
N ASN A 28 -8.23 5.53 -6.44
CA ASN A 28 -7.13 6.50 -6.43
C ASN A 28 -6.33 6.51 -5.11
N LEU A 29 -6.95 6.12 -3.98
CA LEU A 29 -6.25 5.83 -2.72
C LEU A 29 -5.45 4.54 -2.76
N THR A 30 -5.74 3.65 -3.72
CA THR A 30 -5.23 2.28 -3.71
C THR A 30 -3.84 2.19 -4.32
N PHE A 31 -2.88 1.69 -3.53
CA PHE A 31 -1.50 1.31 -3.85
C PHE A 31 -0.58 2.39 -4.43
N LYS A 32 -1.01 3.16 -5.45
CA LYS A 32 -0.24 4.24 -6.07
C LYS A 32 0.14 5.31 -5.06
N SER A 33 -0.85 5.85 -4.37
CA SER A 33 -0.66 6.85 -3.29
C SER A 33 0.21 6.33 -2.15
N ALA A 34 0.17 5.02 -1.84
CA ALA A 34 1.02 4.44 -0.83
C ALA A 34 2.47 4.26 -1.29
N MET A 35 2.69 3.92 -2.56
CA MET A 35 4.02 3.72 -3.15
C MET A 35 4.74 5.05 -3.43
N GLU A 36 3.99 6.09 -3.73
CA GLU A 36 4.52 7.44 -3.98
C GLU A 36 4.74 8.25 -2.70
N ASN A 37 4.17 7.83 -1.56
CA ASN A 37 4.32 8.52 -0.29
C ASN A 37 5.60 8.05 0.46
N PRO A 38 6.60 8.93 0.67
CA PRO A 38 7.85 8.58 1.35
C PRO A 38 7.66 8.09 2.79
N TRP A 39 6.59 8.53 3.47
CA TRP A 39 6.30 8.10 4.84
C TRP A 39 5.98 6.61 4.93
N VAL A 40 5.39 6.03 3.89
CA VAL A 40 5.07 4.60 3.85
C VAL A 40 6.35 3.77 3.89
N ILE A 41 7.39 4.18 3.16
CA ILE A 41 8.71 3.55 3.20
C ILE A 41 9.30 3.66 4.62
N GLY A 42 9.18 4.83 5.26
CA GLY A 42 9.65 5.03 6.63
C GLY A 42 8.97 4.08 7.64
N ILE A 43 7.65 3.95 7.56
CA ILE A 43 6.86 3.04 8.41
C ILE A 43 7.25 1.58 8.11
N PHE A 44 7.38 1.21 6.84
CA PHE A 44 7.82 -0.12 6.44
C PHE A 44 9.19 -0.48 7.01
N LEU A 45 10.14 0.46 6.94
CA LEU A 45 11.48 0.29 7.51
C LEU A 45 11.42 0.11 9.04
N LEU A 46 10.59 0.90 9.73
CA LEU A 46 10.43 0.77 11.18
C LEU A 46 9.95 -0.64 11.56
N PHE A 47 8.91 -1.15 10.90
CA PHE A 47 8.42 -2.50 11.12
C PHE A 47 9.44 -3.57 10.73
N PHE A 48 10.16 -3.36 9.63
CA PHE A 48 11.21 -4.26 9.20
C PHE A 48 12.32 -4.39 10.23
N PHE A 49 12.91 -3.28 10.69
CA PHE A 49 13.95 -3.30 11.72
C PHE A 49 13.44 -3.90 13.03
N TYR A 50 12.23 -3.54 13.45
CA TYR A 50 11.59 -4.16 14.61
C TYR A 50 11.49 -5.69 14.47
N ALA A 51 11.03 -6.15 13.32
CA ALA A 51 10.86 -7.57 13.03
C ALA A 51 12.21 -8.30 12.98
N VAL A 52 13.26 -7.66 12.45
CA VAL A 52 14.62 -8.20 12.41
C VAL A 52 15.21 -8.31 13.81
N ILE A 53 15.11 -7.27 14.63
CA ILE A 53 15.64 -7.25 16.02
C ILE A 53 14.92 -8.29 16.86
N LYS A 54 13.59 -8.34 16.79
CA LYS A 54 12.77 -9.33 17.52
C LYS A 54 12.80 -10.73 16.88
N ARG A 55 13.46 -10.88 15.72
CA ARG A 55 13.49 -12.11 14.90
C ARG A 55 12.08 -12.68 14.63
N SER A 56 11.10 -11.80 14.43
CA SER A 56 9.71 -12.20 14.25
C SER A 56 9.45 -12.67 12.81
N LYS A 57 9.69 -13.97 12.57
CA LYS A 57 9.36 -14.66 11.30
C LYS A 57 7.98 -14.27 10.71
N PRO A 58 6.86 -14.27 11.48
CA PRO A 58 5.55 -13.93 10.92
C PRO A 58 5.44 -12.47 10.45
N VAL A 59 6.09 -11.52 11.14
CA VAL A 59 6.06 -10.12 10.74
C VAL A 59 6.89 -9.90 9.48
N LEU A 60 8.07 -10.52 9.37
CA LEU A 60 8.86 -10.47 8.13
C LEU A 60 8.10 -11.10 6.95
N LEU A 61 7.44 -12.25 7.16
CA LEU A 61 6.61 -12.89 6.13
C LEU A 61 5.45 -12.00 5.69
N PHE A 62 4.78 -11.35 6.63
CA PHE A 62 3.71 -10.41 6.33
C PHE A 62 4.21 -9.22 5.49
N LEU A 63 5.33 -8.62 5.88
CA LEU A 63 5.94 -7.51 5.12
C LEU A 63 6.36 -7.95 3.71
N PHE A 64 6.94 -9.14 3.59
CA PHE A 64 7.31 -9.72 2.30
C PHE A 64 6.09 -9.99 1.41
N ALA A 65 5.04 -10.58 1.98
CA ALA A 65 3.79 -10.85 1.26
C ALA A 65 3.10 -9.55 0.82
N ALA A 66 3.05 -8.55 1.70
CA ALA A 66 2.48 -7.24 1.37
C ALA A 66 3.19 -6.60 0.18
N ILE A 67 4.53 -6.55 0.18
CA ILE A 67 5.32 -6.03 -0.95
C ILE A 67 5.14 -6.89 -2.21
N SER A 68 5.11 -8.21 -2.07
CA SER A 68 4.93 -9.12 -3.22
C SER A 68 3.57 -8.94 -3.89
N ILE A 69 2.50 -8.85 -3.11
CA ILE A 69 1.15 -8.56 -3.61
C ILE A 69 1.13 -7.18 -4.28
N MET A 70 1.77 -6.19 -3.67
CA MET A 70 1.90 -4.84 -4.22
C MET A 70 2.53 -4.84 -5.62
N LEU A 71 3.63 -5.58 -5.78
CA LEU A 71 4.33 -5.72 -7.06
C LEU A 71 3.50 -6.53 -8.06
N LEU A 72 2.85 -7.61 -7.63
CA LEU A 72 1.95 -8.38 -8.49
C LEU A 72 0.82 -7.50 -9.02
N ILE A 73 0.15 -6.75 -8.16
CA ILE A 73 -0.92 -5.81 -8.56
C ILE A 73 -0.39 -4.80 -9.55
N ARG A 74 0.81 -4.25 -9.32
CA ARG A 74 1.45 -3.35 -10.30
C ARG A 74 1.60 -4.05 -11.66
N PHE A 75 2.20 -5.24 -11.70
CA PHE A 75 2.47 -5.93 -12.96
C PHE A 75 1.22 -6.46 -13.67
N THR A 76 0.14 -6.75 -12.93
CA THR A 76 -1.12 -7.24 -13.51
C THR A 76 -2.05 -6.10 -13.95
N LEU A 77 -2.04 -4.96 -13.26
CA LEU A 77 -2.91 -3.81 -13.54
C LEU A 77 -2.26 -2.68 -14.34
N SER A 78 -0.95 -2.77 -14.65
CA SER A 78 -0.23 -1.74 -15.43
C SER A 78 -0.72 -1.54 -16.88
N GLY A 79 -1.76 -2.26 -17.32
CA GLY A 79 -2.41 -2.08 -18.63
C GLY A 79 -3.61 -1.12 -18.65
N GLN A 80 -4.00 -0.52 -17.51
CA GLN A 80 -5.08 0.49 -17.46
C GLN A 80 -4.50 1.91 -17.45
N GLU A 81 -4.81 2.70 -18.48
CA GLU A 81 -4.41 4.11 -18.63
C GLU A 81 -4.80 4.91 -17.36
N GLY A 82 -3.81 5.54 -16.71
CA GLY A 82 -3.98 6.38 -15.51
C GLY A 82 -3.37 5.83 -14.21
N ASN A 83 -3.06 4.53 -14.14
CA ASN A 83 -2.43 3.89 -12.96
C ASN A 83 -0.92 3.65 -13.13
N GLU A 84 -0.24 4.49 -13.91
CA GLU A 84 1.19 4.38 -14.13
C GLU A 84 1.96 4.74 -12.85
N LEU A 85 2.31 3.70 -12.08
CA LEU A 85 3.29 3.78 -11.01
C LEU A 85 4.66 4.05 -11.62
N THR A 86 5.22 5.22 -11.31
CA THR A 86 6.56 5.61 -11.76
C THR A 86 7.58 4.53 -11.36
N LEU A 87 8.51 4.18 -12.27
CA LEU A 87 9.60 3.23 -11.98
C LEU A 87 10.37 3.60 -10.70
N SER A 88 10.57 4.91 -10.48
CA SER A 88 11.22 5.45 -9.29
C SER A 88 10.49 5.09 -7.99
N SER A 89 9.16 5.01 -8.00
CA SER A 89 8.36 4.68 -6.81
C SER A 89 8.32 3.18 -6.56
N THR A 90 8.48 2.35 -7.59
CA THR A 90 8.48 0.88 -7.44
C THR A 90 9.82 0.33 -6.99
N LEU A 91 10.93 0.93 -7.45
CA LEU A 91 12.28 0.45 -7.19
C LEU A 91 12.57 0.20 -5.70
N PRO A 92 12.26 1.13 -4.78
CA PRO A 92 12.54 0.96 -3.36
C PRO A 92 11.80 -0.22 -2.75
N PHE A 93 10.56 -0.48 -3.18
CA PHE A 93 9.77 -1.61 -2.70
C PHE A 93 10.26 -2.93 -3.28
N ALA A 94 10.67 -2.95 -4.56
CA ALA A 94 11.27 -4.14 -5.16
C ALA A 94 12.59 -4.54 -4.45
N PHE A 95 13.49 -3.58 -4.24
CA PHE A 95 14.72 -3.82 -3.49
C PHE A 95 14.45 -4.18 -2.03
N GLY A 96 13.53 -3.47 -1.37
CA GLY A 96 13.11 -3.76 0.00
C GLY A 96 12.53 -5.17 0.14
N GLY A 97 11.69 -5.60 -0.80
CA GLY A 97 11.11 -6.95 -0.85
C GLY A 97 12.18 -8.03 -1.00
N LEU A 98 13.14 -7.84 -1.91
CA LEU A 98 14.28 -8.75 -2.06
C LEU A 98 15.13 -8.81 -0.79
N LEU A 99 15.38 -7.67 -0.15
CA LEU A 99 16.13 -7.59 1.10
C LEU A 99 15.41 -8.34 2.23
N ILE A 100 14.10 -8.15 2.39
CA ILE A 100 13.28 -8.89 3.37
C ILE A 100 13.31 -10.39 3.07
N GLY A 101 13.18 -10.78 1.80
CA GLY A 101 13.26 -12.18 1.36
C GLY A 101 14.60 -12.81 1.72
N GLY A 102 15.71 -12.10 1.48
CA GLY A 102 17.05 -12.55 1.87
C GLY A 102 17.20 -12.74 3.38
N VAL A 103 16.67 -11.82 4.18
CA VAL A 103 16.68 -11.93 5.66
C VAL A 103 15.81 -13.08 6.14
N LEU A 104 14.65 -13.31 5.50
CA LEU A 104 13.79 -14.46 5.78
C LEU A 104 14.49 -15.79 5.50
N ILE A 105 15.17 -15.90 4.34
CA ILE A 105 15.96 -17.08 4.00
C ILE A 105 17.05 -17.28 5.06
N TYR A 106 17.75 -16.22 5.45
CA TYR A 106 18.78 -16.29 6.49
C TYR A 106 18.23 -16.78 7.83
N PHE A 107 17.11 -16.24 8.32
CA PHE A 107 16.51 -16.68 9.58
C PHE A 107 15.84 -18.06 9.52
N THR A 108 15.42 -18.50 8.33
CA THR A 108 14.72 -19.78 8.16
C THR A 108 15.70 -20.93 7.97
N PHE A 109 16.76 -20.73 7.16
CA PHE A 109 17.63 -21.82 6.71
C PHE A 109 19.07 -21.74 7.23
N ILE A 110 19.61 -20.54 7.48
CA ILE A 110 21.03 -20.38 7.85
C ILE A 110 21.19 -20.26 9.36
N LYS A 111 20.49 -19.29 9.94
CA LYS A 111 20.40 -19.05 11.37
C LYS A 111 19.17 -19.74 11.95
N GLY A 112 18.70 -20.84 11.33
CA GLY A 112 17.62 -21.64 11.89
C GLY A 112 17.85 -21.83 13.40
N ASP A 113 16.75 -21.83 14.17
CA ASP A 113 16.78 -21.78 15.65
C ASP A 113 17.95 -22.55 16.28
#